data_AF-A0A8C5RKB1-F1
#
_entry.id   AF-A0A8C5RKB1-F1
#
_cell.length_a   1.000
_cell.length_b   1.000
_cell.length_c   1.000
_cell.angle_alpha   90.00
_cell.angle_beta   90.00
_cell.angle_gamma   90.00
#
_symmetry.space_group_name_H-M   'P 1'
#
loop_
_entity.id
_entity.type
_entity.pdbx_description
1 polymer ?
#
loop_
_entity_poly.entity_id
_entity_poly.type
_entity_poly.pdbx_seq_one_letter_code
_entity_poly.pdbx_strand_id
1 'polypeptide(L)'
;MMAEESYPRSSIEDDFNYGTNVATASVHIRLAFLRKVYSILSVQIFLTTVTSAAFLYSTTIRTFVHESPALLLMALLGSLALIVALTLYRHQYPVNLYLLFGFTFLEAVTVAITVTFYEVSVVLQAFILTTAVFLALTVYTLQSKRDFSKAGAG
;
A
#
# COMPACT_ATOMS: atom_id res chain seq x y z
N MET A 1 -24.17 3.69 31.18
CA MET A 1 -24.47 2.80 30.05
C MET A 1 -25.08 3.68 28.96
N MET A 2 -24.23 4.30 28.14
CA MET A 2 -24.68 5.15 27.03
C MET A 2 -25.20 4.24 25.93
N ALA A 3 -26.45 4.45 25.53
CA ALA A 3 -27.06 3.72 24.43
C ALA A 3 -26.28 4.02 23.15
N GLU A 4 -25.75 2.98 22.53
CA GLU A 4 -25.19 3.02 21.18
C GLU A 4 -26.38 3.17 20.23
N GLU A 5 -26.73 4.41 19.90
CA GLU A 5 -27.83 4.72 19.00
C GLU A 5 -27.43 4.27 17.58
N SER A 6 -27.96 3.11 17.17
CA SER A 6 -27.74 2.54 15.85
C SER A 6 -28.54 3.35 14.82
N TYR A 7 -27.88 4.35 14.22
CA TYR A 7 -28.46 5.17 13.15
C TYR A 7 -28.86 4.29 11.95
N PRO A 8 -30.10 4.40 11.43
CA PRO A 8 -30.53 3.63 10.28
C PRO A 8 -29.76 4.07 9.03
N ARG A 9 -29.24 3.09 8.28
CA ARG A 9 -28.43 3.28 7.08
C ARG A 9 -29.26 3.81 5.89
N SER A 10 -29.68 5.08 5.94
CA SER A 10 -30.01 5.96 4.80
C SER A 10 -30.79 7.21 5.28
N SER A 11 -30.17 8.05 6.11
CA SER A 11 -30.67 9.42 6.32
C SER A 11 -30.36 10.26 5.09
N ILE A 12 -31.24 11.21 4.72
CA ILE A 12 -30.96 12.21 3.67
C ILE A 12 -29.64 12.95 3.94
N GLU A 13 -29.26 13.12 5.21
CA GLU A 13 -28.00 13.74 5.61
C GLU A 13 -26.76 12.93 5.21
N ASP A 14 -26.85 11.60 5.14
CA ASP A 14 -25.74 10.75 4.66
C ASP A 14 -25.52 10.93 3.16
N ASP A 15 -26.59 11.11 2.37
CA ASP A 15 -26.51 11.32 0.92
C ASP A 15 -25.78 12.64 0.59
N PHE A 16 -25.94 13.68 1.42
CA PHE A 16 -25.17 14.92 1.30
C PHE A 16 -23.70 14.77 1.74
N ASN A 17 -23.42 13.85 2.65
CA ASN A 17 -22.09 13.61 3.18
C ASN A 17 -21.22 12.76 2.22
N TYR A 18 -21.84 11.82 1.50
CA TYR A 18 -21.18 10.96 0.51
C TYR A 18 -21.42 11.48 -0.92
N GLY A 19 -20.53 12.36 -1.40
CA GLY A 19 -20.51 12.74 -2.80
C GLY A 19 -20.22 11.54 -3.73
N THR A 20 -20.41 11.71 -5.04
CA THR A 20 -20.21 10.65 -6.04
C THR A 20 -18.78 10.08 -6.07
N ASN A 21 -17.82 10.81 -5.47
CA ASN A 21 -16.45 10.37 -5.25
C ASN A 21 -15.92 10.92 -3.91
N VAL A 22 -14.80 10.37 -3.45
CA VAL A 22 -14.19 10.78 -2.18
C VAL A 22 -13.82 12.27 -2.17
N ALA A 23 -13.44 12.86 -3.32
CA ALA A 23 -13.06 14.26 -3.40
C ALA A 23 -14.21 15.23 -3.07
N THR A 24 -15.45 14.85 -3.40
CA THR A 24 -16.67 15.63 -3.18
C THR A 24 -17.36 15.34 -1.84
N ALA A 25 -16.94 14.30 -1.12
CA ALA A 25 -17.44 13.99 0.22
C ALA A 25 -17.06 15.06 1.26
N SER A 26 -17.78 15.07 2.39
CA SER A 26 -17.51 15.99 3.49
C SER A 26 -16.07 15.87 4.01
N VAL A 27 -15.51 16.96 4.53
CA VAL A 27 -14.11 17.00 5.01
C VAL A 27 -13.84 15.89 6.04
N HIS A 28 -14.81 15.62 6.91
CA HIS A 28 -14.71 14.55 7.91
C HIS A 28 -14.56 13.16 7.26
N ILE A 29 -15.38 12.83 6.25
CA ILE A 29 -15.31 11.55 5.53
C ILE A 29 -14.00 11.43 4.75
N ARG A 30 -13.58 12.51 4.09
CA ARG A 30 -12.29 12.57 3.37
C ARG A 30 -11.12 12.26 4.29
N LEU A 31 -11.05 12.92 5.45
CA LEU A 31 -9.98 12.70 6.42
C LEU A 31 -10.03 11.28 7.01
N ALA A 32 -11.21 10.73 7.25
CA ALA A 32 -11.36 9.34 7.71
C ALA A 32 -10.86 8.32 6.67
N PHE A 33 -11.23 8.51 5.40
CA PHE A 33 -10.73 7.70 4.29
C PHE A 33 -9.21 7.79 4.16
N LEU A 34 -8.67 9.02 4.15
CA LEU A 34 -7.22 9.25 4.07
C LEU A 34 -6.48 8.59 5.23
N ARG A 35 -6.95 8.75 6.48
CA ARG A 35 -6.33 8.11 7.64
C ARG A 35 -6.28 6.59 7.48
N LYS A 36 -7.35 5.97 6.98
CA LYS A 36 -7.41 4.52 6.76
C LYS A 36 -6.42 4.07 5.68
N VAL A 37 -6.41 4.74 4.52
CA VAL A 37 -5.53 4.39 3.40
C VAL A 37 -4.07 4.59 3.78
N TYR A 38 -3.71 5.75 4.34
CA TYR A 38 -2.33 6.03 4.75
C TYR A 38 -1.86 5.12 5.87
N SER A 39 -2.75 4.72 6.80
CA SER A 39 -2.40 3.73 7.82
C SER A 39 -2.07 2.38 7.21
N ILE A 40 -2.86 1.90 6.23
CA ILE A 40 -2.59 0.63 5.55
C ILE A 40 -1.27 0.71 4.79
N LEU A 41 -1.08 1.75 3.96
CA LEU A 41 0.14 1.95 3.18
C LEU A 41 1.38 2.04 4.07
N SER A 42 1.30 2.73 5.21
CA SER A 42 2.43 2.85 6.14
C SER A 42 2.85 1.49 6.70
N VAL A 43 1.88 0.65 7.08
CA VAL A 43 2.15 -0.71 7.55
C VAL A 43 2.75 -1.56 6.44
N GLN A 44 2.26 -1.44 5.20
CA GLN A 44 2.79 -2.17 4.04
C GLN A 44 4.24 -1.80 3.75
N ILE A 45 4.58 -0.51 3.71
CA ILE A 45 5.96 -0.03 3.49
C ILE A 45 6.87 -0.48 4.64
N PHE A 46 6.40 -0.39 5.88
CA PHE A 46 7.15 -0.85 7.05
C PHE A 46 7.45 -2.36 6.96
N LEU A 47 6.46 -3.18 6.63
CA LEU A 47 6.62 -4.62 6.43
C LEU A 47 7.67 -4.91 5.35
N THR A 48 7.57 -4.26 4.18
CA THR A 48 8.54 -4.43 3.09
C THR A 48 9.94 -4.03 3.51
N THR A 49 10.08 -2.91 4.24
CA THR A 49 11.38 -2.39 4.69
C THR A 49 12.03 -3.35 5.70
N VAL A 50 11.29 -3.80 6.70
CA VAL A 50 11.79 -4.74 7.72
C VAL A 50 12.16 -6.07 7.09
N THR A 51 11.34 -6.60 6.18
CA THR A 51 11.60 -7.87 5.49
C THR A 51 12.85 -7.76 4.62
N SER A 52 12.99 -6.67 3.87
CA SER A 52 14.18 -6.39 3.04
C SER A 52 15.43 -6.27 3.89
N ALA A 53 15.38 -5.53 5.01
CA ALA A 53 16.50 -5.42 5.94
C ALA A 53 16.88 -6.80 6.53
N ALA A 54 15.90 -7.61 6.94
CA ALA A 54 16.17 -8.94 7.47
C ALA A 54 16.89 -9.85 6.46
N PHE A 55 16.50 -9.80 5.18
CA PHE A 55 17.14 -10.58 4.12
C PHE A 55 18.55 -10.06 3.78
N LEU A 56 18.74 -8.74 3.77
CA LEU A 56 20.03 -8.12 3.51
C LEU A 56 21.08 -8.42 4.58
N TYR A 57 20.70 -8.36 5.86
CA TYR A 57 21.63 -8.52 6.98
C TYR A 57 21.81 -9.97 7.44
N SER A 58 20.91 -10.89 7.05
CA SER A 58 21.03 -12.31 7.40
C SER A 58 21.72 -13.11 6.30
N THR A 59 22.98 -13.48 6.54
CA THR A 59 23.76 -14.32 5.61
C THR A 59 23.07 -15.66 5.33
N THR A 60 22.43 -16.27 6.32
CA THR A 60 21.73 -17.55 6.15
C THR A 60 20.55 -17.43 5.19
N ILE A 61 19.72 -16.39 5.36
CA ILE A 61 18.56 -16.17 4.47
C ILE A 61 19.07 -15.85 3.06
N ARG A 62 20.10 -15.00 2.96
CA ARG A 62 20.72 -14.64 1.69
C ARG A 62 21.20 -15.86 0.93
N THR A 63 22.01 -16.74 1.54
CA THR A 63 22.50 -17.96 0.88
C THR A 63 21.35 -18.84 0.41
N PHE A 64 20.34 -19.05 1.26
CA PHE A 64 19.16 -19.87 0.92
C PHE A 64 18.40 -19.33 -0.31
N VAL A 65 18.17 -18.02 -0.39
CA VAL A 65 17.44 -17.43 -1.52
C VAL A 65 18.26 -17.43 -2.81
N HIS A 66 19.59 -17.35 -2.72
CA HIS A 66 20.46 -17.47 -3.89
C HIS A 66 20.56 -18.91 -4.42
N GLU A 67 20.47 -19.92 -3.55
CA GLU A 67 20.42 -21.34 -3.95
C GLU A 67 19.07 -21.74 -4.56
N SER A 68 18.00 -21.02 -4.21
CA SER A 68 16.62 -21.35 -4.62
C SER A 68 15.98 -20.23 -5.47
N PRO A 69 16.42 -20.03 -6.73
CA PRO A 69 15.85 -19.02 -7.62
C PRO A 69 14.34 -19.24 -7.89
N ALA A 70 13.85 -20.46 -7.70
CA ALA A 70 12.43 -20.78 -7.77
C ALA A 70 11.57 -19.96 -6.78
N LEU A 71 12.13 -19.54 -5.62
CA LEU A 71 11.39 -18.74 -4.63
C LEU A 71 10.97 -17.39 -5.20
N LEU A 72 11.85 -16.72 -5.96
CA LEU A 72 11.54 -15.46 -6.61
C LEU A 72 10.42 -15.64 -7.64
N LEU A 73 10.50 -16.70 -8.46
CA LEU A 73 9.47 -16.99 -9.46
C LEU A 73 8.12 -17.31 -8.82
N MET A 74 8.11 -18.10 -7.74
CA MET A 74 6.90 -18.41 -6.99
C MET A 74 6.28 -17.16 -6.36
N ALA A 75 7.09 -16.25 -5.81
CA ALA A 75 6.61 -14.99 -5.25
C ALA A 75 6.01 -14.08 -6.33
N LEU A 76 6.64 -13.98 -7.51
CA LEU A 76 6.15 -13.21 -8.65
C LEU A 76 4.85 -13.77 -9.24
N LEU A 77 4.79 -15.07 -9.48
CA LEU A 77 3.56 -15.71 -9.99
C LEU A 77 2.43 -15.65 -8.97
N GLY A 78 2.77 -15.80 -7.68
CA GLY A 78 1.82 -15.64 -6.58
C GLY A 78 1.29 -14.21 -6.49
N SER A 79 2.13 -13.18 -6.64
CA SER A 79 1.68 -11.78 -6.60
C SER A 79 0.81 -11.44 -7.81
N LEU A 80 1.12 -11.99 -8.99
CA LEU A 80 0.27 -11.90 -10.18
C LEU A 80 -1.10 -12.59 -9.98
N ALA A 81 -1.15 -13.77 -9.36
CA ALA A 81 -2.41 -14.43 -9.05
C ALA A 81 -3.23 -13.61 -8.03
N LEU A 82 -2.58 -13.07 -7.01
CA LEU A 82 -3.24 -12.27 -5.98
C LEU A 82 -3.78 -10.94 -6.51
N ILE A 83 -3.10 -10.27 -7.45
CA ILE A 83 -3.63 -9.03 -8.02
C ILE A 83 -4.86 -9.28 -8.90
N VAL A 84 -4.91 -10.41 -9.61
CA VAL A 84 -6.11 -10.86 -10.34
C VAL A 84 -7.25 -11.12 -9.36
N ALA A 85 -7.00 -11.90 -8.30
CA ALA A 85 -7.99 -12.14 -7.26
C ALA A 85 -8.47 -10.83 -6.60
N LEU A 86 -7.55 -9.92 -6.29
CA LEU A 86 -7.87 -8.62 -5.69
C LEU A 86 -8.79 -7.81 -6.60
N THR A 87 -8.59 -7.88 -7.92
CA THR A 87 -9.46 -7.20 -8.89
C THR A 87 -10.88 -7.77 -8.87
N LEU A 88 -11.03 -9.09 -8.78
CA LEU A 88 -12.33 -9.77 -8.70
C LEU A 88 -13.06 -9.49 -7.38
N TYR A 89 -12.33 -9.46 -6.26
CA TYR A 89 -12.89 -9.32 -4.92
C TYR A 89 -12.79 -7.89 -4.34
N ARG A 90 -12.46 -6.87 -5.17
CA ARG A 90 -12.17 -5.50 -4.70
C ARG A 90 -13.29 -4.85 -3.88
N HIS A 91 -14.55 -5.20 -4.15
CA HIS A 91 -15.73 -4.67 -3.46
C HIS A 91 -16.21 -5.52 -2.28
N GLN A 92 -15.54 -6.65 -2.00
CA GLN A 92 -15.92 -7.54 -0.90
C GLN A 92 -15.06 -7.26 0.33
N TYR A 93 -15.61 -6.50 1.27
CA TYR A 93 -15.03 -6.32 2.60
C TYR A 93 -15.45 -7.47 3.53
N PRO A 94 -14.55 -8.09 4.31
CA PRO A 94 -13.13 -7.77 4.51
C PRO A 94 -12.15 -8.56 3.61
N VAL A 95 -12.64 -9.40 2.70
CA VAL A 95 -11.81 -10.28 1.85
C VAL A 95 -10.74 -9.50 1.08
N ASN A 96 -11.09 -8.33 0.55
CA ASN A 96 -10.15 -7.46 -0.16
C ASN A 96 -8.91 -7.06 0.69
N LEU A 97 -9.06 -6.89 2.01
CA LEU A 97 -7.94 -6.55 2.89
C LEU A 97 -7.02 -7.75 3.13
N TYR A 98 -7.56 -8.96 3.26
CA TYR A 98 -6.75 -10.17 3.38
C TYR A 98 -5.95 -10.44 2.10
N LEU A 99 -6.59 -10.30 0.94
CA LEU A 99 -5.92 -10.41 -0.36
C LEU A 99 -4.86 -9.33 -0.54
N LEU A 100 -5.15 -8.10 -0.14
CA LEU A 100 -4.19 -6.99 -0.18
C LEU A 100 -2.98 -7.24 0.72
N PHE A 101 -3.19 -7.78 1.93
CA PHE A 101 -2.11 -8.16 2.83
C PHE A 101 -1.24 -9.26 2.24
N GLY A 102 -1.85 -10.34 1.71
CA GLY A 102 -1.14 -11.42 1.05
C GLY A 102 -0.32 -10.92 -0.16
N PHE A 103 -0.91 -10.04 -0.97
CA PHE A 103 -0.21 -9.41 -2.10
C PHE A 103 0.99 -8.60 -1.61
N THR A 104 0.80 -7.76 -0.59
CA THR A 104 1.89 -6.97 0.00
C THR A 104 3.00 -7.86 0.53
N PHE A 105 2.66 -8.97 1.19
CA PHE A 105 3.65 -9.89 1.74
C PHE A 105 4.50 -10.54 0.63
N LEU A 106 3.87 -11.00 -0.46
CA LEU A 106 4.63 -11.54 -1.60
C LEU A 106 5.50 -10.48 -2.26
N GLU A 107 5.00 -9.26 -2.44
CA GLU A 107 5.82 -8.14 -2.95
C GLU A 107 6.98 -7.81 -2.00
N ALA A 108 6.75 -7.82 -0.69
CA ALA A 108 7.80 -7.63 0.32
C ALA A 108 8.90 -8.68 0.20
N VAL A 109 8.55 -9.95 0.02
CA VAL A 109 9.50 -11.05 -0.21
C VAL A 109 10.23 -10.87 -1.54
N THR A 110 9.53 -10.53 -2.62
CA THR A 110 10.14 -10.28 -3.94
C THR A 110 11.17 -9.15 -3.88
N VAL A 111 10.83 -8.02 -3.26
CA VAL A 111 11.75 -6.90 -3.05
C VAL A 111 12.91 -7.34 -2.16
N ALA A 112 12.65 -8.04 -1.06
CA ALA A 112 13.66 -8.51 -0.13
C ALA A 112 14.69 -9.44 -0.79
N ILE A 113 14.24 -10.38 -1.64
CA ILE A 113 15.13 -11.24 -2.43
C ILE A 113 15.89 -10.41 -3.47
N THR A 114 15.22 -9.48 -4.16
CA THR A 114 15.86 -8.66 -5.21
C THR A 114 17.00 -7.83 -4.66
N VAL A 115 16.82 -7.21 -3.49
CA VAL A 115 17.87 -6.36 -2.90
C VAL A 115 19.10 -7.15 -2.47
N THR A 116 19.01 -8.46 -2.20
CA THR A 116 20.20 -9.27 -1.84
C THR A 116 21.19 -9.47 -2.98
N PHE A 117 20.78 -9.22 -4.23
CA PHE A 117 21.66 -9.23 -5.40
C PHE A 117 22.46 -7.95 -5.58
N TYR A 118 22.17 -6.91 -4.79
CA TYR A 118 22.85 -5.62 -4.86
C TYR A 118 23.65 -5.34 -3.59
N GLU A 119 24.64 -4.47 -3.69
CA GLU A 119 25.39 -3.97 -2.54
C GLU A 119 24.49 -3.13 -1.62
N VAL A 120 24.62 -3.30 -0.31
CA VAL A 120 23.81 -2.60 0.70
C VAL A 120 23.90 -1.07 0.53
N SER A 121 25.08 -0.56 0.19
CA SER A 121 25.30 0.87 -0.08
C SER A 121 24.44 1.39 -1.24
N VAL A 122 24.34 0.63 -2.33
CA VAL A 122 23.53 0.97 -3.51
C VAL A 122 22.04 0.93 -3.16
N VAL A 123 21.61 -0.10 -2.41
CA VAL A 123 20.21 -0.23 -1.97
C VAL A 123 19.79 0.95 -1.08
N LEU A 124 20.64 1.33 -0.12
CA LEU A 124 20.36 2.48 0.75
C LEU A 124 20.32 3.80 -0.01
N GLN A 125 21.23 4.00 -0.97
CA GLN A 125 21.21 5.18 -1.85
C GLN A 125 19.91 5.26 -2.65
N ALA A 126 19.48 4.15 -3.27
CA ALA A 126 18.23 4.08 -4.01
C ALA A 126 17.02 4.38 -3.11
N PHE A 127 16.98 3.82 -1.90
CA PHE A 127 15.91 4.08 -0.93
C PHE A 127 15.83 5.55 -0.50
N ILE A 128 16.98 6.18 -0.21
CA ILE A 128 17.03 7.60 0.17
C ILE A 128 16.55 8.47 -0.99
N LEU A 129 17.00 8.20 -2.22
CA LEU A 129 16.63 8.97 -3.40
C LEU A 129 15.14 8.84 -3.72
N THR A 130 14.58 7.64 -3.70
CA THR A 130 13.14 7.42 -3.95
C THR A 130 12.29 8.09 -2.88
N THR A 131 12.68 7.99 -1.61
CA THR A 131 12.00 8.66 -0.49
C THR A 131 12.06 10.18 -0.65
N ALA A 132 13.22 10.73 -0.99
CA ALA A 132 13.39 12.18 -1.21
C ALA A 132 12.52 12.67 -2.36
N VAL A 133 12.51 11.98 -3.51
CA VAL A 133 11.67 12.32 -4.66
C VAL A 133 10.18 12.21 -4.31
N PHE A 134 9.78 11.13 -3.61
CA PHE A 134 8.40 10.94 -3.18
C PHE A 134 7.93 12.05 -2.24
N LEU A 135 8.74 12.41 -1.24
CA LEU A 135 8.43 13.50 -0.31
C LEU A 135 8.40 14.85 -1.03
N ALA A 136 9.36 15.13 -1.92
CA ALA A 136 9.38 16.37 -2.69
C ALA A 136 8.12 16.51 -3.57
N LEU A 137 7.72 15.44 -4.27
CA LEU A 137 6.49 15.41 -5.06
C LEU A 137 5.26 15.51 -4.17
N THR A 138 5.23 14.86 -3.00
CA THR A 138 4.12 14.97 -2.04
C THR A 138 3.96 16.39 -1.53
N VAL A 139 5.05 17.04 -1.15
CA VAL A 139 5.03 18.44 -0.71
C VAL A 139 4.60 19.36 -1.86
N TYR A 140 5.06 19.10 -3.09
CA TYR A 140 4.62 19.82 -4.27
C TYR A 140 3.12 19.64 -4.54
N THR A 141 2.58 18.42 -4.45
CA THR A 141 1.14 18.18 -4.69
C THR A 141 0.26 18.76 -3.60
N LEU A 142 0.71 18.80 -2.34
CA LEU A 142 -0.02 19.42 -1.23
C LEU A 142 -0.01 20.96 -1.29
N GLN A 143 1.03 21.58 -1.86
CA GLN A 143 1.13 23.05 -1.98
C GLN A 143 0.66 23.60 -3.33
N SER A 144 0.73 22.80 -4.40
CA SER A 144 0.42 23.25 -5.74
C SER A 144 -1.08 23.46 -5.91
N LYS A 145 -1.47 24.68 -6.33
CA LYS A 145 -2.84 25.03 -6.71
C LYS A 145 -3.22 24.50 -8.10
N ARG A 146 -2.36 23.71 -8.74
CA ARG A 146 -2.63 23.14 -10.07
C ARG A 146 -3.53 21.94 -9.94
N ASP A 147 -4.73 22.09 -10.50
CA ASP A 147 -5.74 21.04 -10.53
C ASP A 147 -5.41 20.01 -11.62
N PHE A 148 -4.99 18.82 -11.20
CA PHE A 148 -4.71 17.68 -12.10
C PHE A 148 -5.96 16.81 -12.36
N SER A 149 -7.15 17.24 -11.95
CA SER A 149 -8.39 16.46 -12.10
C SER A 149 -8.71 16.11 -13.57
N LYS A 150 -8.19 16.88 -14.55
CA LYS A 150 -8.30 16.58 -16.00
C LYS A 150 -7.42 15.42 -16.50
N ALA A 151 -6.48 14.93 -15.69
CA ALA A 151 -5.58 13.83 -16.06
C ALA A 151 -6.14 12.43 -15.72
N GLY A 152 -7.41 12.32 -15.34
CA GLY A 152 -8.08 11.03 -15.07
C GLY A 152 -7.88 10.47 -13.66
N ALA A 153 -7.29 11.26 -12.74
CA ALA A 153 -7.27 10.92 -11.32
C ALA A 153 -8.51 11.52 -10.64
N GLY A 154 -9.61 10.77 -10.66
CA GLY A 154 -10.87 11.05 -9.97
C GLY A 154 -11.44 9.78 -9.36
#